data_AF-A0AAP4BA16-F1
#
_entry.id   AF-A0AAP4BA16-F1
#
_cell.length_a   1.000
_cell.length_b   1.000
_cell.length_c   1.000
_cell.angle_alpha   90.00
_cell.angle_beta   90.00
_cell.angle_gamma   90.00
#
_symmetry.space_group_name_H-M   'P 1'
#
loop_
_entity.id
_entity.type
_entity.pdbx_description
1 polymer ?
#
loop_
_entity_poly.entity_id
_entity_poly.type
_entity_poly.pdbx_seq_one_letter_code
_entity_poly.pdbx_strand_id
1 'polypeptide(L)'
;MSISNQGFVQGAETSAPDIRYGVSANSSGGNKWLASAPSQCVSYASSHDNATLYDQILGSTGLASYGVRESTAVKMNKLGGAIVYTSQGISFMLAGEEMCRSKDGDTNSFKSHPEVNMIKWQNVVDYADVVSYYKGLSNIRKHFTPLTCADNSYSDAYIFNGNMTDASKQIAFTIANDTPGEWSKMAVIYNSDSAPTEITLKDTSVTEWVVIANGVSAGVEKLDEVSGSTFTVPAYTALIAVDKISFDTAGHECVDEDPKDHKCDICRKILSQHTGGTATCISKAVCDTCGEEYDELDSTNHNLEKIPAKDATVTAAGNKEYWHCKDCGKYFADEKGTNEIKLEDTVISKFSPEIIEGKGQSITAGDKKELTFKSNAAFSDFVRAQLDGKTLDEKNYTVKEGSTVVTLKADYVATLSAGKHSIGIVSESGTASTTFTVNAKAEENANNDTKSPQTGDSSNMALWIALLFVSGAGVIGTTVYGKKKRAK
;
A
#
# COMPACT_ATOMS: atom_id res chain seq x y z
N MET A 1 33.02 21.84 -37.13
CA MET A 1 34.45 21.88 -36.76
C MET A 1 34.81 20.55 -36.14
N SER A 2 36.05 20.05 -36.28
CA SER A 2 36.46 18.82 -35.60
C SER A 2 36.67 19.08 -34.11
N ILE A 3 36.04 18.28 -33.26
CA ILE A 3 36.21 18.33 -31.81
C ILE A 3 37.47 17.53 -31.46
N SER A 4 38.58 18.21 -31.20
CA SER A 4 39.86 17.54 -30.89
C SER A 4 40.60 18.12 -29.69
N ASN A 5 40.28 19.35 -29.29
CA ASN A 5 41.00 20.03 -28.21
C ASN A 5 40.59 19.48 -26.85
N GLN A 6 41.58 19.18 -26.01
CA GLN A 6 41.42 18.72 -24.64
C GLN A 6 41.72 19.86 -23.67
N GLY A 7 40.91 20.00 -22.64
CA GLY A 7 41.13 20.90 -21.51
C GLY A 7 41.52 20.15 -20.25
N PHE A 8 41.50 20.85 -19.12
CA PHE A 8 41.90 20.28 -17.83
C PHE A 8 41.08 19.04 -17.47
N VAL A 9 39.75 19.05 -17.66
CA VAL A 9 38.88 17.93 -17.26
C VAL A 9 39.15 16.65 -18.05
N GLN A 10 39.73 16.75 -19.26
CA GLN A 10 40.17 15.61 -20.06
C GLN A 10 41.63 15.18 -19.76
N GLY A 11 42.30 15.83 -18.80
CA GLY A 11 43.66 15.49 -18.35
C GLY A 11 44.78 16.33 -18.97
N ALA A 12 44.46 17.44 -19.66
CA ALA A 12 45.47 18.33 -20.22
C ALA A 12 46.11 19.20 -19.12
N GLU A 13 47.28 18.79 -18.63
CA GLU A 13 47.99 19.43 -17.50
C GLU A 13 48.36 20.89 -17.74
N THR A 14 48.60 21.27 -18.99
CA THR A 14 48.94 22.65 -19.40
C THR A 14 47.76 23.61 -19.25
N SER A 15 46.53 23.10 -19.03
CA SER A 15 45.35 23.91 -18.76
C SER A 15 45.22 24.29 -17.27
N ALA A 16 45.98 23.67 -16.38
CA ALA A 16 45.86 23.91 -14.94
C ALA A 16 46.06 25.38 -14.52
N PRO A 17 47.00 26.14 -15.11
CA PRO A 17 47.11 27.57 -14.82
C PRO A 17 45.80 28.31 -15.12
N ASP A 18 45.20 28.07 -16.29
CA ASP A 18 43.93 28.69 -16.68
C ASP A 18 42.81 28.39 -15.67
N ILE A 19 42.76 27.16 -15.15
CA ILE A 19 41.78 26.79 -14.11
C ILE A 19 42.07 27.49 -12.78
N ARG A 20 43.32 27.56 -12.29
CA ARG A 20 43.63 28.21 -11.01
C ARG A 20 43.25 29.68 -11.02
N TYR A 21 43.54 30.40 -12.11
CA TYR A 21 43.12 31.80 -12.26
C TYR A 21 41.60 31.93 -12.45
N GLY A 22 40.97 31.02 -13.20
CA GLY A 22 39.52 31.01 -13.38
C GLY A 22 38.74 30.78 -12.07
N VAL A 23 39.25 29.92 -11.18
CA VAL A 23 38.67 29.66 -9.85
C VAL A 23 38.57 30.94 -9.02
N SER A 24 39.53 31.87 -9.14
CA SER A 24 39.49 33.17 -8.49
C SER A 24 38.89 34.27 -9.39
N ALA A 25 37.98 33.89 -10.29
CA ALA A 25 37.31 34.79 -11.26
C ALA A 25 38.26 35.63 -12.13
N ASN A 26 39.52 35.22 -12.21
CA ASN A 26 40.62 35.95 -12.82
C ASN A 26 40.64 37.44 -12.42
N SER A 27 40.31 37.74 -11.15
CA SER A 27 40.35 39.10 -10.58
C SER A 27 41.66 39.39 -9.83
N SER A 28 42.54 38.39 -9.74
CA SER A 28 43.85 38.45 -9.10
C SER A 28 44.90 37.77 -9.98
N GLY A 29 46.05 38.42 -10.19
CA GLY A 29 47.23 37.85 -10.85
C GLY A 29 47.20 37.72 -12.38
N GLY A 30 46.12 38.14 -13.05
CA GLY A 30 46.03 38.45 -14.49
C GLY A 30 46.54 37.38 -15.45
N ASN A 31 45.69 36.41 -15.81
CA ASN A 31 45.99 35.43 -16.86
C ASN A 31 45.23 35.74 -18.15
N LYS A 32 45.94 36.20 -19.20
CA LYS A 32 45.45 36.64 -20.52
C LYS A 32 44.53 37.89 -20.49
N TRP A 33 43.67 38.00 -19.50
CA TRP A 33 42.80 39.14 -19.19
C TRP A 33 42.71 39.30 -17.66
N LEU A 34 42.04 40.34 -17.16
CA LEU A 34 41.88 40.59 -15.73
C LEU A 34 40.51 41.22 -15.46
N ALA A 35 39.70 40.58 -14.60
CA ALA A 35 38.47 41.17 -14.08
C ALA A 35 38.80 42.20 -12.98
N SER A 36 38.04 43.29 -12.87
CA SER A 36 38.22 44.21 -11.73
C SER A 36 37.64 43.63 -10.43
N ALA A 37 36.65 42.73 -10.55
CA ALA A 37 35.99 42.04 -9.44
C ALA A 37 35.32 40.74 -9.93
N PRO A 38 35.05 39.77 -9.06
CA PRO A 38 34.37 38.53 -9.44
C PRO A 38 33.02 38.74 -10.13
N SER A 39 32.27 39.78 -9.78
CA SER A 39 31.01 40.16 -10.45
C SER A 39 31.13 40.45 -11.95
N GLN A 40 32.33 40.64 -12.48
CA GLN A 40 32.58 40.86 -13.92
C GLN A 40 32.97 39.57 -14.66
N CYS A 41 33.12 38.44 -13.96
CA CYS A 41 33.48 37.15 -14.55
C CYS A 41 32.26 36.24 -14.62
N VAL A 42 31.94 35.76 -15.83
CA VAL A 42 30.97 34.68 -16.03
C VAL A 42 31.76 33.38 -16.27
N SER A 43 31.67 32.46 -15.32
CA SER A 43 32.35 31.17 -15.33
C SER A 43 31.43 30.10 -15.91
N TYR A 44 31.84 29.47 -17.01
CA TYR A 44 31.04 28.44 -17.69
C TYR A 44 31.93 27.42 -18.41
N ALA A 45 31.38 26.23 -18.64
CA ALA A 45 32.03 25.16 -19.40
C ALA A 45 31.43 24.98 -20.80
N SER A 46 30.14 25.28 -20.97
CA SER A 46 29.47 25.23 -22.27
C SER A 46 28.32 26.24 -22.37
N SER A 47 27.90 26.52 -23.60
CA SER A 47 26.76 27.41 -23.89
C SER A 47 25.97 26.87 -25.08
N HIS A 48 25.04 27.65 -25.62
CA HIS A 48 24.29 27.24 -26.80
C HIS A 48 25.17 27.19 -28.07
N ASP A 49 26.21 28.03 -28.11
CA ASP A 49 27.25 28.02 -29.13
C ASP A 49 28.28 26.91 -28.88
N ASN A 50 28.93 26.46 -29.95
CA ASN A 50 29.91 25.37 -29.96
C ASN A 50 29.32 24.01 -29.55
N ALA A 51 30.19 23.03 -29.30
CA ALA A 51 29.76 21.74 -28.78
C ALA A 51 29.28 21.88 -27.32
N THR A 52 28.34 21.03 -26.91
CA THR A 52 28.03 20.87 -25.49
C THR A 52 29.26 20.35 -24.74
N LEU A 53 29.32 20.52 -23.41
CA LEU A 53 30.43 19.98 -22.61
C LEU A 53 30.61 18.47 -22.85
N TYR A 54 29.50 17.72 -22.85
CA TYR A 54 29.54 16.27 -23.02
C TYR A 54 30.04 15.86 -24.41
N ASP A 55 29.60 16.54 -25.48
CA ASP A 55 30.08 16.27 -26.83
C ASP A 55 31.55 16.71 -27.00
N GLN A 56 31.96 17.81 -26.37
CA GLN A 56 33.37 18.22 -26.35
C GLN A 56 34.24 17.14 -25.71
N ILE A 57 33.81 16.55 -24.60
CA ILE A 57 34.51 15.44 -23.93
C ILE A 57 34.57 14.22 -24.84
N LEU A 58 33.43 13.75 -25.36
CA LEU A 58 33.38 12.55 -26.19
C LEU A 58 34.19 12.70 -27.48
N GLY A 59 34.04 13.83 -28.18
CA GLY A 59 34.75 14.08 -29.42
C GLY A 59 36.26 14.21 -29.24
N SER A 60 36.70 14.90 -28.18
CA SER A 60 38.14 15.11 -27.91
C SER A 60 38.87 13.88 -27.34
N THR A 61 38.13 12.93 -26.76
CA THR A 61 38.71 11.74 -26.11
C THR A 61 38.49 10.45 -26.90
N GLY A 62 37.45 10.39 -27.75
CA GLY A 62 37.07 9.18 -28.48
C GLY A 62 36.51 8.06 -27.60
N LEU A 63 36.07 8.37 -26.37
CA LEU A 63 35.59 7.37 -25.41
C LEU A 63 34.30 6.65 -25.86
N ALA A 64 33.40 7.36 -26.54
CA ALA A 64 32.17 6.80 -27.09
C ALA A 64 31.62 7.67 -28.23
N SER A 65 30.62 7.16 -28.96
CA SER A 65 29.81 7.95 -29.88
C SER A 65 29.01 9.02 -29.13
N TYR A 66 28.72 10.14 -29.80
CA TYR A 66 27.92 11.21 -29.22
C TYR A 66 26.55 10.72 -28.74
N GLY A 67 26.08 11.29 -27.62
CA GLY A 67 24.81 10.91 -26.98
C GLY A 67 24.80 9.57 -26.23
N VAL A 68 25.90 8.80 -26.26
CA VAL A 68 26.02 7.56 -25.49
C VAL A 68 26.51 7.87 -24.08
N ARG A 69 25.84 7.33 -23.06
CA ARG A 69 26.29 7.40 -21.67
C ARG A 69 27.58 6.58 -21.48
N GLU A 70 28.70 7.28 -21.31
CA GLU A 70 29.99 6.69 -20.96
C GLU A 70 30.44 7.18 -19.57
N SER A 71 30.88 6.24 -18.73
CA SER A 71 31.20 6.44 -17.31
C SER A 71 32.35 7.42 -17.05
N THR A 72 33.43 7.37 -17.83
CA THR A 72 34.58 8.27 -17.69
C THR A 72 34.21 9.67 -18.16
N ALA A 73 33.51 9.80 -19.28
CA ALA A 73 32.98 11.07 -19.77
C ALA A 73 32.02 11.72 -18.77
N VAL A 74 31.16 10.94 -18.09
CA VAL A 74 30.28 11.45 -17.02
C VAL A 74 31.10 12.00 -15.85
N LYS A 75 32.19 11.33 -15.44
CA LYS A 75 33.09 11.85 -14.39
C LYS A 75 33.71 13.18 -14.80
N MET A 76 34.22 13.29 -16.04
CA MET A 76 34.75 14.54 -16.58
C MET A 76 33.70 15.66 -16.64
N ASN A 77 32.44 15.33 -16.98
CA ASN A 77 31.34 16.29 -16.96
C ASN A 77 31.06 16.79 -15.52
N LYS A 78 30.96 15.87 -14.55
CA LYS A 78 30.82 16.21 -13.12
C LYS A 78 31.99 17.07 -12.61
N LEU A 79 33.22 16.75 -13.02
CA LEU A 79 34.41 17.54 -12.69
C LEU A 79 34.32 18.97 -13.27
N GLY A 80 33.85 19.13 -14.52
CA GLY A 80 33.58 20.43 -15.11
C GLY A 80 32.56 21.24 -14.32
N GLY A 81 31.44 20.61 -13.94
CA GLY A 81 30.44 21.21 -13.05
C GLY A 81 31.05 21.62 -11.71
N ALA A 82 31.81 20.74 -11.06
CA ALA A 82 32.45 21.04 -9.78
C ALA A 82 33.32 22.30 -9.88
N ILE A 83 34.21 22.37 -10.88
CA ILE A 83 35.05 23.55 -11.14
C ILE A 83 34.21 24.83 -11.25
N VAL A 84 33.15 24.82 -12.05
CA VAL A 84 32.28 26.01 -12.25
C VAL A 84 31.59 26.43 -10.94
N TYR A 85 31.09 25.48 -10.16
CA TYR A 85 30.34 25.76 -8.93
C TYR A 85 31.24 26.13 -7.74
N THR A 86 32.51 25.70 -7.75
CA THR A 86 33.52 26.08 -6.75
C THR A 86 34.48 27.18 -7.23
N SER A 87 34.13 27.91 -8.29
CA SER A 87 34.83 29.13 -8.73
C SER A 87 34.12 30.39 -8.25
N GLN A 88 34.86 31.48 -8.00
CA GLN A 88 34.27 32.80 -7.80
C GLN A 88 33.60 33.32 -9.09
N GLY A 89 32.73 34.33 -8.91
CA GLY A 89 32.05 35.03 -10.00
C GLY A 89 30.64 34.50 -10.27
N ILE A 90 30.16 34.72 -11.49
CA ILE A 90 28.81 34.33 -11.90
C ILE A 90 28.90 32.95 -12.57
N SER A 91 28.33 31.92 -11.95
CA SER A 91 28.25 30.59 -12.58
C SER A 91 27.17 30.58 -13.65
N PHE A 92 27.51 30.08 -14.83
CA PHE A 92 26.58 29.86 -15.95
C PHE A 92 26.72 28.42 -16.45
N MET A 93 25.59 27.82 -16.84
CA MET A 93 25.57 26.49 -17.45
C MET A 93 24.58 26.45 -18.62
N LEU A 94 24.88 25.62 -19.61
CA LEU A 94 23.93 25.25 -20.66
C LEU A 94 22.82 24.39 -20.07
N ALA A 95 21.55 24.69 -20.40
CA ALA A 95 20.43 23.82 -20.04
C ALA A 95 20.65 22.39 -20.56
N GLY A 96 20.64 21.41 -19.64
CA GLY A 96 20.90 20.00 -19.92
C GLY A 96 22.35 19.55 -19.71
N GLU A 97 23.29 20.45 -19.38
CA GLU A 97 24.64 20.06 -18.98
C GLU A 97 24.63 19.13 -17.75
N GLU A 98 23.70 19.36 -16.83
CA GLU A 98 23.42 18.56 -15.63
C GLU A 98 22.93 17.14 -15.92
N MET A 99 22.57 16.86 -17.18
CA MET A 99 22.11 15.56 -17.67
C MET A 99 22.86 15.12 -18.93
N CYS A 100 24.12 15.55 -19.06
CA CYS A 100 25.04 15.18 -20.14
C CYS A 100 24.46 15.43 -21.54
N ARG A 101 23.85 16.60 -21.76
CA ARG A 101 23.23 16.96 -23.04
C ARG A 101 24.20 16.81 -24.20
N SER A 102 23.74 16.11 -25.23
CA SER A 102 24.41 15.94 -26.52
C SER A 102 23.57 16.60 -27.61
N LYS A 103 24.27 17.20 -28.59
CA LYS A 103 23.75 17.66 -29.88
C LYS A 103 24.38 16.83 -31.02
N ASP A 104 24.72 15.58 -30.72
CA ASP A 104 25.32 14.61 -31.65
C ASP A 104 26.60 15.13 -32.32
N GLY A 105 27.38 15.93 -31.59
CA GLY A 105 28.63 16.53 -32.07
C GLY A 105 28.43 17.78 -32.95
N ASP A 106 27.20 18.29 -33.09
CA ASP A 106 26.93 19.55 -33.77
C ASP A 106 27.54 20.72 -32.99
N THR A 107 28.46 21.42 -33.65
CA THR A 107 29.22 22.54 -33.09
C THR A 107 28.59 23.90 -33.40
N ASN A 108 27.52 23.95 -34.19
CA ASN A 108 26.81 25.20 -34.52
C ASN A 108 25.36 24.92 -34.92
N SER A 109 24.54 24.62 -33.92
CA SER A 109 23.18 24.12 -34.13
C SER A 109 22.11 25.19 -34.36
N PHE A 110 22.49 26.43 -34.71
CA PHE A 110 21.58 27.59 -34.81
C PHE A 110 20.38 27.39 -35.76
N LYS A 111 20.56 26.55 -36.79
CA LYS A 111 19.53 26.20 -37.79
C LYS A 111 19.32 24.69 -37.93
N SER A 112 19.88 23.91 -37.00
CA SER A 112 19.78 22.46 -37.04
C SER A 112 18.37 22.01 -36.66
N HIS A 113 18.02 20.80 -37.10
CA HIS A 113 16.71 20.22 -36.88
C HIS A 113 16.35 20.23 -35.37
N PRO A 114 15.07 20.41 -34.99
CA PRO A 114 14.66 20.37 -33.58
C PRO A 114 15.11 19.13 -32.83
N GLU A 115 15.26 17.99 -33.51
CA GLU A 115 15.77 16.75 -32.89
C GLU A 115 17.19 16.85 -32.35
N VAL A 116 18.05 17.66 -32.97
CA VAL A 116 19.41 17.95 -32.48
C VAL A 116 19.36 18.91 -31.28
N ASN A 117 18.43 19.87 -31.31
CA ASN A 117 18.39 20.97 -30.35
C ASN A 117 17.53 20.72 -29.11
N MET A 118 16.55 19.83 -29.16
CA MET A 118 15.58 19.64 -28.09
C MET A 118 16.24 19.17 -26.78
N ILE A 119 15.65 19.54 -25.65
CA ILE A 119 15.99 18.97 -24.35
C ILE A 119 15.43 17.56 -24.29
N LYS A 120 16.32 16.57 -24.16
CA LYS A 120 15.95 15.15 -24.00
C LYS A 120 15.56 14.90 -22.54
N TRP A 121 14.30 15.17 -22.18
CA TRP A 121 13.81 15.08 -20.80
C TRP A 121 14.00 13.70 -20.14
N GLN A 122 14.04 12.62 -20.93
CA GLN A 122 14.36 11.29 -20.44
C GLN A 122 15.74 11.23 -19.76
N ASN A 123 16.69 12.11 -20.15
CA ASN A 123 18.00 12.19 -19.53
C ASN A 123 17.93 12.63 -18.05
N VAL A 124 16.85 13.27 -17.60
CA VAL A 124 16.67 13.57 -16.16
C VAL A 124 16.62 12.27 -15.35
N VAL A 125 16.00 11.22 -15.90
CA VAL A 125 15.93 9.89 -15.29
C VAL A 125 17.21 9.12 -15.59
N ASP A 126 17.62 9.07 -16.85
CA ASP A 126 18.76 8.25 -17.28
C ASP A 126 20.09 8.75 -16.71
N TYR A 127 20.17 10.02 -16.30
CA TYR A 127 21.33 10.66 -15.64
C TYR A 127 20.95 11.28 -14.29
N ALA A 128 19.99 10.69 -13.57
CA ALA A 128 19.53 11.19 -12.26
C ALA A 128 20.67 11.40 -11.25
N ASP A 129 21.74 10.61 -11.31
CA ASP A 129 22.93 10.75 -10.48
C ASP A 129 23.76 12.01 -10.83
N VAL A 130 23.76 12.44 -12.09
CA VAL A 130 24.43 13.67 -12.53
C VAL A 130 23.59 14.89 -12.16
N VAL A 131 22.27 14.82 -12.38
CA VAL A 131 21.33 15.88 -11.98
C VAL A 131 21.43 16.13 -10.47
N SER A 132 21.39 15.06 -9.68
CA SER A 132 21.53 15.15 -8.21
C SER A 132 22.89 15.73 -7.80
N TYR A 133 23.96 15.37 -8.51
CA TYR A 133 25.29 15.92 -8.28
C TYR A 133 25.34 17.44 -8.51
N TYR A 134 24.80 17.93 -9.63
CA TYR A 134 24.72 19.36 -9.93
C TYR A 134 23.85 20.13 -8.93
N LYS A 135 22.71 19.56 -8.51
CA LYS A 135 21.88 20.12 -7.43
C LYS A 135 22.70 20.27 -6.14
N GLY A 136 23.47 19.23 -5.79
CA GLY A 136 24.39 19.23 -4.67
C GLY A 136 25.45 20.32 -4.73
N LEU A 137 26.13 20.46 -5.87
CA LEU A 137 27.13 21.51 -6.10
C LEU A 137 26.52 22.91 -6.00
N SER A 138 25.32 23.11 -6.55
CA SER A 138 24.60 24.38 -6.39
C SER A 138 24.26 24.67 -4.94
N ASN A 139 23.93 23.65 -4.14
CA ASN A 139 23.67 23.82 -2.71
C ASN A 139 24.95 24.19 -1.97
N ILE A 140 26.08 23.51 -2.21
CA ILE A 140 27.39 23.88 -1.63
C ILE A 140 27.70 25.35 -1.90
N ARG A 141 27.58 25.77 -3.16
CA ARG A 141 27.85 27.16 -3.56
C ARG A 141 27.02 28.17 -2.78
N LYS A 142 25.73 27.91 -2.59
CA LYS A 142 24.82 28.82 -1.87
C LYS A 142 25.14 28.96 -0.36
N HIS A 143 25.78 27.97 0.23
CA HIS A 143 26.06 27.91 1.67
C HIS A 143 27.49 28.32 2.05
N PHE A 144 28.25 28.87 1.10
CA PHE A 144 29.61 29.29 1.34
C PHE A 144 29.92 30.59 0.58
N THR A 145 29.76 31.71 1.29
CA THR A 145 29.86 33.08 0.78
C THR A 145 31.11 33.38 -0.05
N PRO A 146 32.32 32.85 0.25
CA PRO A 146 33.50 33.09 -0.57
C PRO A 146 33.35 32.68 -2.06
N LEU A 147 32.43 31.76 -2.36
CA LEU A 147 32.12 31.34 -3.74
C LEU A 147 31.15 32.28 -4.45
N THR A 148 30.26 32.96 -3.72
CA THR A 148 29.19 33.82 -4.25
C THR A 148 29.48 35.32 -4.13
N CYS A 149 30.53 35.69 -3.41
CA CYS A 149 30.96 37.07 -3.23
C CYS A 149 31.21 37.77 -4.58
N ALA A 150 30.64 38.98 -4.71
CA ALA A 150 30.65 39.77 -5.94
C ALA A 150 31.90 40.65 -6.09
N ASP A 151 32.70 40.81 -5.03
CA ASP A 151 33.84 41.70 -4.94
C ASP A 151 35.12 40.95 -4.51
N ASN A 152 36.22 41.69 -4.33
CA ASN A 152 37.53 41.11 -4.04
C ASN A 152 37.76 40.79 -2.55
N SER A 153 36.74 40.82 -1.67
CA SER A 153 36.91 40.63 -0.23
C SER A 153 37.58 39.30 0.14
N TYR A 154 37.40 38.27 -0.70
CA TYR A 154 37.99 36.94 -0.50
C TYR A 154 39.18 36.62 -1.42
N SER A 155 39.79 37.61 -2.11
CA SER A 155 40.89 37.35 -3.04
C SER A 155 42.07 36.63 -2.39
N ASP A 156 42.37 37.01 -1.14
CA ASP A 156 43.51 36.50 -0.37
C ASP A 156 43.14 35.27 0.48
N ALA A 157 41.87 34.83 0.43
CA ALA A 157 41.38 33.68 1.18
C ALA A 157 41.79 32.33 0.55
N TYR A 158 42.25 32.34 -0.72
CA TYR A 158 42.60 31.15 -1.49
C TYR A 158 44.06 30.77 -1.30
N ILE A 159 44.31 29.55 -0.82
CA ILE A 159 45.66 28.99 -0.70
C ILE A 159 45.78 27.80 -1.65
N PHE A 160 46.39 28.02 -2.81
CA PHE A 160 46.66 26.97 -3.79
C PHE A 160 47.91 26.15 -3.45
N ASN A 161 47.83 24.86 -3.76
CA ASN A 161 48.99 24.00 -3.86
C ASN A 161 49.85 24.38 -5.09
N GLY A 162 51.17 24.37 -4.92
CA GLY A 162 52.12 24.72 -5.97
C GLY A 162 52.07 26.20 -6.36
N ASN A 163 52.67 26.54 -7.51
CA ASN A 163 52.59 27.88 -8.09
C ASN A 163 51.39 27.98 -9.04
N MET A 164 50.87 29.19 -9.22
CA MET A 164 49.72 29.44 -10.09
C MET A 164 49.96 29.01 -11.55
N THR A 165 51.20 29.06 -12.02
CA THR A 165 51.61 28.77 -13.40
C THR A 165 52.02 27.32 -13.66
N ASP A 166 52.04 26.45 -12.65
CA ASP A 166 52.54 25.09 -12.81
C ASP A 166 51.57 24.23 -13.63
N ALA A 167 52.06 23.52 -14.63
CA ALA A 167 51.28 22.47 -15.29
C ALA A 167 51.06 21.30 -14.32
N SER A 168 49.84 20.78 -14.26
CA SER A 168 49.48 19.68 -13.34
C SER A 168 48.15 19.05 -13.75
N LYS A 169 47.94 17.77 -13.45
CA LYS A 169 46.60 17.13 -13.51
C LYS A 169 45.84 17.24 -12.20
N GLN A 170 46.48 17.75 -11.15
CA GLN A 170 45.88 17.99 -9.84
C GLN A 170 45.90 19.48 -9.51
N ILE A 171 44.76 19.97 -9.03
CA ILE A 171 44.63 21.32 -8.47
C ILE A 171 43.98 21.15 -7.11
N ALA A 172 44.62 21.68 -6.07
CA ALA A 172 44.10 21.64 -4.72
C ALA A 172 44.26 23.01 -4.08
N PHE A 173 43.26 23.45 -3.34
CA PHE A 173 43.30 24.71 -2.63
C PHE A 173 42.36 24.70 -1.42
N THR A 174 42.64 25.57 -0.46
CA THR A 174 41.71 25.91 0.62
C THR A 174 41.18 27.32 0.44
N ILE A 175 39.98 27.56 0.97
CA ILE A 175 39.31 28.86 0.99
C ILE A 175 38.92 29.15 2.44
N ALA A 176 39.43 30.24 3.01
CA ALA A 176 38.99 30.72 4.31
C ALA A 176 37.67 31.50 4.20
N ASN A 177 36.86 31.46 5.24
CA ASN A 177 35.60 32.18 5.36
C ASN A 177 35.45 32.78 6.76
N ASP A 178 34.95 34.00 6.81
CA ASP A 178 34.68 34.76 8.02
C ASP A 178 33.18 35.05 8.21
N THR A 179 32.31 34.55 7.32
CA THR A 179 30.86 34.72 7.40
C THR A 179 30.27 33.96 8.60
N PRO A 180 29.62 34.65 9.55
CA PRO A 180 29.02 33.99 10.71
C PRO A 180 27.97 32.95 10.33
N GLY A 181 28.05 31.76 10.93
CA GLY A 181 27.07 30.67 10.72
C GLY A 181 27.35 29.76 9.52
N GLU A 182 28.32 30.11 8.67
CA GLU A 182 28.79 29.25 7.58
C GLU A 182 30.03 28.43 7.98
N TRP A 183 30.44 27.52 7.10
CA TRP A 183 31.71 26.82 7.26
C TRP A 183 32.88 27.81 7.25
N SER A 184 33.85 27.65 8.16
CA SER A 184 34.98 28.57 8.31
C SER A 184 36.10 28.29 7.31
N LYS A 185 36.22 27.06 6.81
CA LYS A 185 37.17 26.71 5.77
C LYS A 185 36.66 25.59 4.89
N MET A 186 36.93 25.70 3.59
CA MET A 186 36.66 24.69 2.58
C MET A 186 37.98 24.25 1.92
N ALA A 187 38.14 22.95 1.69
CA ALA A 187 39.14 22.37 0.81
C ALA A 187 38.46 21.91 -0.49
N VAL A 188 39.07 22.24 -1.62
CA VAL A 188 38.61 21.83 -2.95
C VAL A 188 39.78 21.18 -3.69
N ILE A 189 39.56 19.98 -4.20
CA ILE A 189 40.59 19.17 -4.84
C ILE A 189 40.06 18.61 -6.14
N TYR A 190 40.72 18.91 -7.25
CA TYR A 190 40.44 18.39 -8.57
C TYR A 190 41.53 17.39 -8.97
N ASN A 191 41.13 16.20 -9.40
CA ASN A 191 42.02 15.23 -10.03
C ASN A 191 41.52 14.92 -11.45
N SER A 192 42.21 15.45 -12.46
CA SER A 192 41.94 15.15 -13.87
C SER A 192 42.80 14.05 -14.44
N ASP A 193 43.57 13.34 -13.62
CA ASP A 193 44.31 12.17 -14.07
C ASP A 193 43.40 10.94 -14.23
N SER A 194 43.89 10.03 -15.04
CA SER A 194 43.32 8.70 -15.28
C SER A 194 43.47 7.74 -14.11
N ALA A 195 44.24 8.11 -13.07
CA ALA A 195 44.48 7.32 -11.88
C ALA A 195 44.03 8.06 -10.61
N PRO A 196 43.61 7.33 -9.56
CA PRO A 196 43.49 7.90 -8.22
C PRO A 196 44.83 8.50 -7.76
N THR A 197 44.77 9.60 -7.01
CA THR A 197 45.98 10.30 -6.56
C THR A 197 45.85 10.74 -5.12
N GLU A 198 46.92 10.56 -4.34
CA GLU A 198 47.06 11.15 -3.00
C GLU A 198 47.54 12.60 -3.14
N ILE A 199 46.79 13.53 -2.55
CA ILE A 199 47.03 14.96 -2.67
C ILE A 199 47.05 15.55 -1.26
N THR A 200 48.19 16.12 -0.87
CA THR A 200 48.37 16.79 0.42
C THR A 200 48.16 18.30 0.27
N LEU A 201 47.19 18.87 0.98
CA LEU A 201 46.94 20.31 1.00
C LEU A 201 48.16 21.07 1.54
N LYS A 202 48.45 22.23 0.93
CA LYS A 202 49.50 23.16 1.41
C LYS A 202 49.13 23.80 2.74
N ASP A 203 47.85 24.12 2.92
CA ASP A 203 47.31 24.65 4.17
C ASP A 203 46.99 23.50 5.13
N THR A 204 47.78 23.39 6.19
CA THR A 204 47.64 22.34 7.23
C THR A 204 47.01 22.87 8.52
N SER A 205 46.34 24.02 8.48
CA SER A 205 45.73 24.63 9.67
C SER A 205 44.48 23.90 10.18
N VAL A 206 43.87 23.05 9.34
CA VAL A 206 42.75 22.18 9.70
C VAL A 206 43.22 20.73 9.65
N THR A 207 42.95 20.00 10.72
CA THR A 207 43.36 18.61 10.89
C THR A 207 42.20 17.62 10.80
N GLU A 208 40.96 18.07 10.82
CA GLU A 208 39.77 17.21 10.72
C GLU A 208 38.79 17.83 9.72
N TRP A 209 38.46 17.06 8.70
CA TRP A 209 37.64 17.49 7.58
C TRP A 209 36.40 16.60 7.45
N VAL A 210 35.29 17.22 7.06
CA VAL A 210 34.08 16.52 6.61
C VAL A 210 33.98 16.64 5.10
N VAL A 211 33.97 15.51 4.40
CA VAL A 211 33.77 15.45 2.95
C VAL A 211 32.29 15.65 2.65
N ILE A 212 31.98 16.64 1.81
CA ILE A 212 30.60 17.01 1.41
C ILE A 212 30.35 16.84 -0.09
N ALA A 213 31.42 16.67 -0.88
CA ALA A 213 31.33 16.17 -2.25
C ALA A 213 32.51 15.26 -2.60
N ASN A 214 32.24 14.24 -3.41
CA ASN A 214 33.24 13.33 -3.98
C ASN A 214 32.89 13.03 -5.45
N GLY A 215 33.41 11.94 -6.03
CA GLY A 215 33.09 11.55 -7.41
C GLY A 215 31.68 11.00 -7.65
N VAL A 216 30.90 10.78 -6.59
CA VAL A 216 29.58 10.12 -6.63
C VAL A 216 28.47 11.13 -6.31
N SER A 217 28.56 11.78 -5.15
CA SER A 217 27.55 12.71 -4.62
C SER A 217 28.19 14.05 -4.25
N ALA A 218 27.36 15.08 -4.20
CA ALA A 218 27.68 16.40 -3.71
C ALA A 218 26.49 16.93 -2.92
N GLY A 219 26.73 17.76 -1.92
CA GLY A 219 25.69 18.39 -1.12
C GLY A 219 26.27 19.02 0.13
N VAL A 220 25.44 19.21 1.14
CA VAL A 220 25.86 19.77 2.44
C VAL A 220 25.85 18.70 3.54
N GLU A 221 25.64 17.45 3.18
CA GLU A 221 25.66 16.31 4.07
C GLU A 221 27.08 15.80 4.29
N LYS A 222 27.31 15.21 5.47
CA LYS A 222 28.53 14.45 5.74
C LYS A 222 28.51 13.16 4.91
N LEU A 223 29.46 13.05 3.98
CA LEU A 223 29.70 11.84 3.20
C LEU A 223 30.80 10.98 3.82
N ASP A 224 31.86 11.62 4.32
CA ASP A 224 33.02 10.96 4.92
C ASP A 224 33.77 11.94 5.85
N GLU A 225 34.74 11.44 6.61
CA GLU A 225 35.66 12.24 7.42
C GLU A 225 37.12 11.91 7.07
N VAL A 226 37.96 12.94 7.01
CA VAL A 226 39.39 12.81 6.74
C VAL A 226 40.18 13.52 7.82
N SER A 227 41.05 12.77 8.50
CA SER A 227 42.02 13.32 9.44
C SER A 227 43.34 13.65 8.75
N GLY A 228 43.96 14.77 9.12
CA GLY A 228 45.15 15.33 8.50
C GLY A 228 44.85 16.19 7.27
N SER A 229 45.84 16.29 6.38
CA SER A 229 45.78 17.17 5.20
C SER A 229 45.99 16.42 3.88
N THR A 230 45.99 15.08 3.90
CA THR A 230 46.18 14.25 2.69
C THR A 230 44.89 13.55 2.33
N PHE A 231 44.48 13.69 1.07
CA PHE A 231 43.25 13.13 0.53
C PHE A 231 43.57 12.17 -0.61
N THR A 232 42.88 11.04 -0.67
CA THR A 232 42.90 10.18 -1.87
C THR A 232 41.73 10.57 -2.77
N VAL A 233 42.03 11.11 -3.96
CA VAL A 233 41.01 11.58 -4.90
C VAL A 233 40.97 10.68 -6.13
N PRO A 234 39.84 10.02 -6.44
CA PRO A 234 39.71 9.15 -7.61
C PRO A 234 39.98 9.85 -8.94
N ALA A 235 40.29 9.05 -9.97
CA ALA A 235 40.50 9.52 -11.34
C ALA A 235 39.29 10.32 -11.87
N TYR A 236 39.56 11.45 -12.53
CA TYR A 236 38.58 12.37 -13.14
C TYR A 236 37.48 12.87 -12.19
N THR A 237 37.80 13.10 -10.91
CA THR A 237 36.80 13.54 -9.92
C THR A 237 37.24 14.78 -9.15
N ALA A 238 36.26 15.44 -8.53
CA ALA A 238 36.49 16.46 -7.52
C ALA A 238 36.17 15.91 -6.12
N LEU A 239 36.87 16.43 -5.12
CA LEU A 239 36.57 16.26 -3.71
C LEU A 239 36.44 17.64 -3.07
N ILE A 240 35.36 17.85 -2.32
CA ILE A 240 35.11 19.07 -1.55
C ILE A 240 34.91 18.66 -0.10
N ALA A 241 35.65 19.30 0.79
CA ALA A 241 35.54 19.08 2.23
C ALA A 241 35.51 20.41 2.98
N VAL A 242 34.97 20.41 4.19
CA VAL A 242 34.91 21.58 5.08
C VAL A 242 35.44 21.23 6.45
N ASP A 243 35.94 22.22 7.20
CA ASP A 243 36.48 21.95 8.53
C ASP A 243 35.38 21.39 9.45
N LYS A 244 35.71 20.34 10.20
CA LYS A 244 34.73 19.59 10.99
C LYS A 244 34.07 20.44 12.08
N ILE A 245 34.82 21.34 12.71
CA ILE A 245 34.32 22.19 13.80
C ILE A 245 33.20 23.09 13.28
N SER A 246 33.45 23.81 12.19
CA SER A 246 32.43 24.67 11.59
C SER A 246 31.30 23.85 10.95
N PHE A 247 31.57 22.66 10.39
CA PHE A 247 30.49 21.78 9.92
C PHE A 247 29.52 21.39 11.03
N ASP A 248 30.05 20.98 12.19
CA ASP A 248 29.23 20.53 13.33
C ASP A 248 28.50 21.71 14.03
N THR A 249 28.98 22.94 13.85
CA THR A 249 28.45 24.17 14.49
C THR A 249 27.68 25.09 13.55
N ALA A 250 27.83 24.95 12.24
CA ALA A 250 27.11 25.71 11.23
C ALA A 250 25.62 25.34 11.31
N GLY A 251 24.87 26.20 11.98
CA GLY A 251 23.41 26.15 11.98
C GLY A 251 22.91 26.62 10.63
N HIS A 252 22.79 25.72 9.66
CA HIS A 252 21.94 25.99 8.51
C HIS A 252 20.48 25.87 8.97
N GLU A 253 19.67 26.88 8.68
CA GLU A 253 18.23 26.75 8.84
C GLU A 253 17.77 25.58 7.98
N CYS A 254 17.23 24.56 8.64
CA CYS A 254 16.70 23.44 7.91
C CYS A 254 15.39 23.85 7.24
N VAL A 255 15.29 23.65 5.93
CA VAL A 255 14.12 24.01 5.13
C VAL A 255 13.54 22.78 4.45
N ASP A 256 12.22 22.77 4.29
CA ASP A 256 11.45 21.74 3.59
C ASP A 256 10.51 22.47 2.61
N GLU A 257 11.07 22.97 1.51
CA GLU A 257 10.36 23.83 0.57
C GLU A 257 9.55 22.99 -0.45
N ASP A 258 10.12 21.89 -0.96
CA ASP A 258 9.45 20.98 -1.92
C ASP A 258 10.34 19.72 -2.16
N PRO A 259 9.87 18.46 -1.96
CA PRO A 259 8.48 18.00 -1.90
C PRO A 259 7.81 17.90 -0.52
N LYS A 260 8.24 18.68 0.48
CA LYS A 260 7.64 18.64 1.84
C LYS A 260 7.71 17.25 2.48
N ASP A 261 8.79 16.52 2.23
CA ASP A 261 8.91 15.10 2.58
C ASP A 261 9.36 14.87 4.03
N HIS A 262 9.13 15.87 4.90
CA HIS A 262 9.54 15.91 6.30
C HIS A 262 11.05 15.85 6.49
N LYS A 263 11.84 16.05 5.43
CA LYS A 263 13.29 16.04 5.48
C LYS A 263 13.81 17.36 4.94
N CYS A 264 14.91 17.80 5.53
CA CYS A 264 15.57 19.01 5.09
C CYS A 264 16.01 18.90 3.63
N ASP A 265 15.59 19.80 2.75
CA ASP A 265 16.04 19.83 1.36
C ASP A 265 17.53 20.11 1.21
N ILE A 266 18.12 20.65 2.29
CA ILE A 266 19.53 21.00 2.40
C ILE A 266 20.31 19.78 2.90
N CYS A 267 20.01 19.27 4.10
CA CYS A 267 20.81 18.23 4.78
C CYS A 267 20.12 16.88 4.99
N ARG A 268 18.89 16.71 4.49
CA ARG A 268 18.02 15.52 4.58
C ARG A 268 17.73 14.99 5.99
N LYS A 269 18.13 15.73 7.03
CA LYS A 269 17.70 15.49 8.42
C LYS A 269 16.18 15.50 8.49
N ILE A 270 15.60 14.57 9.22
CA ILE A 270 14.16 14.54 9.50
C ILE A 270 13.80 15.78 10.31
N LEU A 271 12.90 16.61 9.78
CA LEU A 271 12.45 17.88 10.36
C LEU A 271 11.17 17.75 11.16
N SER A 272 10.32 16.83 10.77
CA SER A 272 9.08 16.52 11.48
C SER A 272 8.70 15.06 11.28
N GLN A 273 7.76 14.58 12.06
CA GLN A 273 7.14 13.27 11.84
C GLN A 273 5.89 13.46 10.97
N HIS A 274 5.45 12.39 10.30
CA HIS A 274 4.14 12.38 9.66
C HIS A 274 3.04 12.63 10.69
N THR A 275 2.08 13.47 10.33
CA THR A 275 0.90 13.80 11.13
C THR A 275 -0.33 13.84 10.23
N GLY A 276 -1.52 13.60 10.81
CA GLY A 276 -2.78 13.61 10.07
C GLY A 276 -3.28 12.23 9.67
N GLY A 277 -4.48 12.17 9.08
CA GLY A 277 -5.10 10.90 8.70
C GLY A 277 -5.47 9.98 9.88
N THR A 278 -6.10 8.85 9.57
CA THR A 278 -6.43 7.79 10.54
C THR A 278 -6.35 6.46 9.82
N ALA A 279 -5.51 5.55 10.31
CA ALA A 279 -5.44 4.20 9.77
C ALA A 279 -6.73 3.43 10.06
N THR A 280 -7.13 2.56 9.15
CA THR A 280 -8.29 1.68 9.25
C THR A 280 -7.85 0.23 9.07
N CYS A 281 -8.79 -0.70 9.21
CA CYS A 281 -8.52 -2.12 8.96
C CYS A 281 -8.13 -2.47 7.51
N ILE A 282 -8.23 -1.51 6.56
CA ILE A 282 -7.88 -1.72 5.14
C ILE A 282 -6.98 -0.63 4.54
N SER A 283 -6.78 0.50 5.22
CA SER A 283 -5.99 1.64 4.71
C SER A 283 -5.07 2.21 5.78
N LYS A 284 -3.87 2.62 5.39
CA LYS A 284 -2.91 3.31 6.27
C LYS A 284 -3.34 4.76 6.55
N ALA A 285 -2.71 5.40 7.54
CA ALA A 285 -2.87 6.84 7.72
C ALA A 285 -2.20 7.57 6.55
N VAL A 286 -2.81 8.68 6.11
CA VAL A 286 -2.25 9.53 5.04
C VAL A 286 -1.84 10.84 5.68
N CYS A 287 -0.60 11.27 5.44
CA CYS A 287 -0.07 12.48 6.07
C CYS A 287 -0.70 13.74 5.46
N ASP A 288 -1.19 14.64 6.31
CA ASP A 288 -1.80 15.92 5.89
C ASP A 288 -0.79 16.88 5.23
N THR A 289 0.50 16.70 5.51
CA THR A 289 1.58 17.58 5.01
C THR A 289 2.10 17.12 3.65
N CYS A 290 2.47 15.84 3.51
CA CYS A 290 3.11 15.33 2.30
C CYS A 290 2.23 14.41 1.43
N GLY A 291 1.09 13.94 1.95
CA GLY A 291 0.18 13.05 1.20
C GLY A 291 0.62 11.58 1.11
N GLU A 292 1.75 11.20 1.71
CA GLU A 292 2.23 9.82 1.74
C GLU A 292 1.50 8.96 2.79
N GLU A 293 1.37 7.67 2.49
CA GLU A 293 0.86 6.67 3.43
C GLU A 293 1.92 6.33 4.49
N TYR A 294 1.51 6.33 5.76
CA TYR A 294 2.39 6.04 6.89
C TYR A 294 1.65 5.22 7.98
N ASP A 295 2.42 4.75 8.97
CA ASP A 295 2.00 3.79 9.99
C ASP A 295 1.54 2.42 9.43
N GLU A 296 1.21 1.52 10.35
CA GLU A 296 0.60 0.22 10.01
C GLU A 296 -0.93 0.35 9.93
N LEU A 297 -1.57 -0.64 9.31
CA LEU A 297 -3.03 -0.74 9.33
C LEU A 297 -3.53 -0.86 10.77
N ASP A 298 -4.60 -0.15 11.10
CA ASP A 298 -5.24 -0.31 12.39
C ASP A 298 -6.24 -1.46 12.31
N SER A 299 -5.78 -2.65 12.72
CA SER A 299 -6.61 -3.86 12.74
C SER A 299 -7.75 -3.84 13.74
N THR A 300 -7.92 -2.75 14.52
CA THR A 300 -9.01 -2.58 15.48
C THR A 300 -10.03 -1.53 15.04
N ASN A 301 -9.69 -0.69 14.05
CA ASN A 301 -10.58 0.32 13.53
C ASN A 301 -11.47 -0.23 12.41
N HIS A 302 -12.63 -0.77 12.82
CA HIS A 302 -13.63 -1.38 11.95
C HIS A 302 -14.91 -0.54 11.84
N ASN A 303 -15.44 -0.38 10.63
CA ASN A 303 -16.77 0.14 10.38
C ASN A 303 -17.85 -0.96 10.55
N LEU A 304 -18.28 -1.16 11.80
CA LEU A 304 -19.13 -2.30 12.19
C LEU A 304 -20.63 -2.00 12.07
N GLU A 305 -21.34 -2.91 11.41
CA GLU A 305 -22.81 -2.96 11.37
C GLU A 305 -23.33 -4.06 12.29
N LYS A 306 -24.25 -3.71 13.19
CA LYS A 306 -24.87 -4.66 14.11
C LYS A 306 -25.95 -5.50 13.42
N ILE A 307 -25.84 -6.82 13.51
CA ILE A 307 -26.86 -7.79 13.10
C ILE A 307 -27.52 -8.40 14.34
N PRO A 308 -28.80 -8.11 14.61
CA PRO A 308 -29.48 -8.58 15.81
C PRO A 308 -29.69 -10.10 15.79
N ALA A 309 -29.77 -10.70 16.98
CA ALA A 309 -30.14 -12.10 17.12
C ALA A 309 -31.55 -12.38 16.57
N LYS A 310 -31.72 -13.55 15.97
CA LYS A 310 -33.01 -14.04 15.47
C LYS A 310 -33.18 -15.49 15.90
N ASP A 311 -34.30 -15.79 16.54
CA ASP A 311 -34.60 -17.15 16.97
C ASP A 311 -34.82 -18.09 15.77
N ALA A 312 -34.32 -19.32 15.89
CA ALA A 312 -34.62 -20.36 14.94
C ALA A 312 -36.07 -20.82 15.07
N THR A 313 -36.62 -21.32 13.97
CA THR A 313 -37.94 -21.94 13.91
C THR A 313 -37.83 -23.27 13.18
N VAL A 314 -38.94 -24.01 13.09
CA VAL A 314 -38.98 -25.24 12.27
C VAL A 314 -38.86 -24.97 10.77
N THR A 315 -39.08 -23.72 10.31
CA THR A 315 -39.05 -23.35 8.87
C THR A 315 -37.87 -22.45 8.49
N ALA A 316 -37.21 -21.81 9.45
CA ALA A 316 -36.10 -20.88 9.20
C ALA A 316 -35.00 -21.03 10.26
N ALA A 317 -33.75 -21.02 9.82
CA ALA A 317 -32.60 -20.93 10.74
C ALA A 317 -32.59 -19.57 11.45
N GLY A 318 -32.06 -19.58 12.67
CA GLY A 318 -31.81 -18.37 13.44
C GLY A 318 -30.35 -17.95 13.37
N ASN A 319 -30.01 -16.89 14.10
CA ASN A 319 -28.64 -16.47 14.32
C ASN A 319 -28.46 -15.87 15.72
N LYS A 320 -27.26 -16.01 16.27
CA LYS A 320 -26.80 -15.20 17.40
C LYS A 320 -26.59 -13.76 16.93
N GLU A 321 -26.57 -12.81 17.87
CA GLU A 321 -26.17 -11.43 17.58
C GLU A 321 -24.70 -11.38 17.17
N TYR A 322 -24.37 -10.56 16.16
CA TYR A 322 -22.99 -10.34 15.70
C TYR A 322 -22.84 -8.98 15.01
N TRP A 323 -21.60 -8.58 14.70
CA TRP A 323 -21.27 -7.37 13.95
C TRP A 323 -20.52 -7.74 12.67
N HIS A 324 -20.78 -7.01 11.59
CA HIS A 324 -20.14 -7.19 10.30
C HIS A 324 -19.41 -5.92 9.89
N CYS A 325 -18.11 -6.02 9.60
CA CYS A 325 -17.34 -4.87 9.14
C CYS A 325 -17.59 -4.63 7.64
N LYS A 326 -18.11 -3.45 7.29
CA LYS A 326 -18.41 -3.09 5.89
C LYS A 326 -17.16 -2.92 5.03
N ASP A 327 -16.00 -2.67 5.64
CA ASP A 327 -14.76 -2.37 4.94
C ASP A 327 -13.97 -3.65 4.59
N CYS A 328 -13.75 -4.52 5.58
CA CYS A 328 -12.95 -5.75 5.39
C CYS A 328 -13.78 -7.04 5.25
N GLY A 329 -15.10 -6.99 5.46
CA GLY A 329 -16.01 -8.13 5.31
C GLY A 329 -15.94 -9.18 6.43
N LYS A 330 -15.20 -8.92 7.51
CA LYS A 330 -15.08 -9.82 8.67
C LYS A 330 -16.27 -9.69 9.62
N TYR A 331 -16.48 -10.73 10.44
CA TYR A 331 -17.54 -10.80 11.44
C TYR A 331 -16.98 -10.83 12.86
N PHE A 332 -17.69 -10.22 13.81
CA PHE A 332 -17.23 -10.04 15.18
C PHE A 332 -18.36 -10.32 16.19
N ALA A 333 -17.99 -10.82 17.36
CA ALA A 333 -18.92 -11.09 18.46
C ALA A 333 -19.19 -9.86 19.36
N ASP A 334 -18.48 -8.75 19.15
CA ASP A 334 -18.56 -7.53 19.96
C ASP A 334 -18.56 -6.25 19.11
N GLU A 335 -19.09 -5.17 19.69
CA GLU A 335 -19.18 -3.86 19.00
C GLU A 335 -17.82 -3.21 18.73
N LYS A 336 -16.74 -3.67 19.37
CA LYS A 336 -15.40 -3.09 19.22
C LYS A 336 -14.58 -3.81 18.15
N GLY A 337 -15.09 -4.89 17.56
CA GLY A 337 -14.40 -5.64 16.52
C GLY A 337 -13.16 -6.38 17.02
N THR A 338 -13.13 -6.76 18.30
CA THR A 338 -11.95 -7.39 18.91
C THR A 338 -11.98 -8.91 18.87
N ASN A 339 -13.17 -9.51 18.84
CA ASN A 339 -13.37 -10.95 18.79
C ASN A 339 -13.90 -11.38 17.42
N GLU A 340 -12.97 -11.62 16.49
CA GLU A 340 -13.30 -12.14 15.16
C GLU A 340 -13.95 -13.53 15.27
N ILE A 341 -15.03 -13.74 14.51
CA ILE A 341 -15.78 -14.99 14.43
C ILE A 341 -16.04 -15.34 12.97
N LYS A 342 -16.39 -16.60 12.71
CA LYS A 342 -16.90 -16.98 11.39
C LYS A 342 -18.41 -16.82 11.36
N LEU A 343 -18.96 -16.47 10.21
CA LEU A 343 -20.42 -16.36 10.03
C LEU A 343 -21.14 -17.66 10.41
N GLU A 344 -20.56 -18.81 10.10
CA GLU A 344 -21.10 -20.14 10.43
C GLU A 344 -21.30 -20.37 11.94
N ASP A 345 -20.46 -19.76 12.79
CA ASP A 345 -20.55 -19.90 14.25
C ASP A 345 -21.77 -19.14 14.86
N THR A 346 -22.33 -18.22 14.07
CA THR A 346 -23.52 -17.44 14.44
C THR A 346 -24.81 -18.20 14.12
N VAL A 347 -24.77 -19.17 13.20
CA VAL A 347 -25.97 -19.84 12.69
C VAL A 347 -26.59 -20.75 13.76
N ILE A 348 -27.90 -20.62 13.97
CA ILE A 348 -28.69 -21.51 14.82
C ILE A 348 -29.55 -22.39 13.91
N SER A 349 -29.31 -23.70 13.93
CA SER A 349 -30.04 -24.66 13.10
C SER A 349 -31.55 -24.62 13.34
N LYS A 350 -32.32 -24.89 12.28
CA LYS A 350 -33.78 -25.09 12.35
C LYS A 350 -34.12 -26.17 13.40
N PHE A 351 -35.28 -26.04 14.05
CA PHE A 351 -35.76 -27.08 14.95
C PHE A 351 -36.17 -28.35 14.17
N SER A 352 -36.04 -29.51 14.83
CA SER A 352 -36.52 -30.78 14.29
C SER A 352 -38.03 -30.72 14.02
N PRO A 353 -38.50 -31.27 12.89
CA PRO A 353 -39.90 -31.22 12.56
C PRO A 353 -40.71 -32.25 13.34
N GLU A 354 -42.01 -31.99 13.49
CA GLU A 354 -42.98 -32.88 14.10
C GLU A 354 -44.13 -33.17 13.15
N ILE A 355 -44.75 -34.34 13.34
CA ILE A 355 -46.06 -34.61 12.76
C ILE A 355 -47.07 -33.78 13.55
N ILE A 356 -47.89 -32.98 12.87
CA ILE A 356 -48.94 -32.15 13.48
C ILE A 356 -50.34 -32.69 13.18
N GLU A 357 -50.48 -33.56 12.18
CA GLU A 357 -51.76 -34.19 11.82
C GLU A 357 -51.57 -35.66 11.43
N GLY A 358 -52.53 -36.51 11.78
CA GLY A 358 -52.55 -37.93 11.44
C GLY A 358 -51.83 -38.86 12.41
N LYS A 359 -51.47 -38.39 13.62
CA LYS A 359 -50.94 -39.24 14.69
C LYS A 359 -51.98 -40.28 15.12
N GLY A 360 -51.58 -41.56 15.22
CA GLY A 360 -52.41 -42.62 15.80
C GLY A 360 -53.58 -43.09 14.94
N GLN A 361 -53.57 -42.86 13.62
CA GLN A 361 -54.58 -43.41 12.73
C GLN A 361 -54.65 -44.94 12.82
N SER A 362 -55.82 -45.53 12.53
CA SER A 362 -55.98 -46.98 12.48
C SER A 362 -56.85 -47.43 11.30
N ILE A 363 -56.50 -48.57 10.73
CA ILE A 363 -57.19 -49.22 9.59
C ILE A 363 -57.29 -50.72 9.80
N THR A 364 -58.09 -51.42 9.01
CA THR A 364 -58.11 -52.89 8.99
C THR A 364 -57.22 -53.43 7.88
N ALA A 365 -56.54 -54.55 8.11
CA ALA A 365 -55.71 -55.21 7.11
C ALA A 365 -56.51 -55.49 5.82
N GLY A 366 -56.00 -55.00 4.68
CA GLY A 366 -56.67 -55.07 3.37
C GLY A 366 -57.61 -53.90 3.06
N ASP A 367 -57.77 -52.91 3.95
CA ASP A 367 -58.53 -51.69 3.65
C ASP A 367 -57.88 -50.89 2.51
N LYS A 368 -58.66 -50.55 1.49
CA LYS A 368 -58.25 -49.63 0.41
C LYS A 368 -58.53 -48.18 0.79
N LYS A 369 -57.83 -47.67 1.80
CA LYS A 369 -57.96 -46.28 2.28
C LYS A 369 -56.60 -45.58 2.28
N GLU A 370 -56.62 -44.29 1.97
CA GLU A 370 -55.41 -43.46 2.09
C GLU A 370 -55.16 -43.09 3.55
N LEU A 371 -53.88 -42.97 3.92
CA LEU A 371 -53.45 -42.46 5.23
C LEU A 371 -52.68 -41.17 5.01
N THR A 372 -53.12 -40.08 5.64
CA THR A 372 -52.50 -38.76 5.47
C THR A 372 -51.84 -38.29 6.75
N PHE A 373 -50.61 -37.81 6.62
CA PHE A 373 -49.79 -37.29 7.71
C PHE A 373 -49.24 -35.93 7.33
N LYS A 374 -49.32 -34.96 8.26
CA LYS A 374 -48.83 -33.59 8.02
C LYS A 374 -47.66 -33.29 8.95
N SER A 375 -46.55 -32.85 8.39
CA SER A 375 -45.42 -32.30 9.14
C SER A 375 -45.47 -30.76 9.16
N ASN A 376 -44.98 -30.15 10.24
CA ASN A 376 -44.77 -28.71 10.34
C ASN A 376 -43.49 -28.20 9.64
N ALA A 377 -42.69 -29.08 9.03
CA ALA A 377 -41.54 -28.68 8.22
C ALA A 377 -41.95 -27.83 7.01
N ALA A 378 -41.03 -26.98 6.55
CA ALA A 378 -41.20 -26.31 5.26
C ALA A 378 -41.22 -27.35 4.13
N PHE A 379 -42.07 -27.14 3.12
CA PHE A 379 -42.16 -28.05 1.97
C PHE A 379 -40.84 -28.11 1.17
N SER A 380 -40.12 -26.99 1.09
CA SER A 380 -38.78 -26.92 0.48
C SER A 380 -37.76 -27.83 1.12
N ASP A 381 -37.94 -28.19 2.39
CA ASP A 381 -36.99 -28.99 3.15
C ASP A 381 -37.30 -30.49 3.05
N PHE A 382 -38.39 -30.88 2.37
CA PHE A 382 -38.80 -32.28 2.27
C PHE A 382 -37.81 -33.11 1.44
N VAL A 383 -37.36 -34.22 2.01
CA VAL A 383 -36.40 -35.13 1.37
C VAL A 383 -37.09 -36.42 0.91
N ARG A 384 -37.84 -37.09 1.80
CA ARG A 384 -38.51 -38.38 1.51
C ARG A 384 -39.50 -38.80 2.61
N ALA A 385 -40.37 -39.77 2.29
CA ALA A 385 -41.14 -40.50 3.31
C ALA A 385 -40.47 -41.84 3.67
N GLN A 386 -40.69 -42.31 4.90
CA GLN A 386 -40.21 -43.59 5.42
C GLN A 386 -41.35 -44.39 6.07
N LEU A 387 -41.39 -45.70 5.85
CA LEU A 387 -42.23 -46.63 6.60
C LEU A 387 -41.35 -47.59 7.40
N ASP A 388 -41.61 -47.72 8.70
CA ASP A 388 -40.86 -48.57 9.62
C ASP A 388 -39.33 -48.35 9.54
N GLY A 389 -38.93 -47.08 9.39
CA GLY A 389 -37.54 -46.66 9.26
C GLY A 389 -36.91 -46.86 7.88
N LYS A 390 -37.63 -47.43 6.91
CA LYS A 390 -37.16 -47.66 5.54
C LYS A 390 -37.74 -46.63 4.57
N THR A 391 -36.93 -46.17 3.61
CA THR A 391 -37.39 -45.26 2.55
C THR A 391 -38.55 -45.88 1.77
N LEU A 392 -39.64 -45.13 1.64
CA LEU A 392 -40.77 -45.47 0.79
C LEU A 392 -40.45 -45.13 -0.67
N ASP A 393 -40.83 -46.02 -1.58
CA ASP A 393 -40.86 -45.73 -3.02
C ASP A 393 -41.89 -44.62 -3.29
N GLU A 394 -41.50 -43.62 -4.08
CA GLU A 394 -42.35 -42.46 -4.41
C GLU A 394 -43.67 -42.84 -5.06
N LYS A 395 -43.75 -44.01 -5.73
CA LYS A 395 -45.01 -44.50 -6.28
C LYS A 395 -46.05 -44.82 -5.21
N ASN A 396 -45.65 -45.01 -3.95
CA ASN A 396 -46.51 -45.45 -2.85
C ASN A 396 -47.12 -44.29 -2.05
N TYR A 397 -46.73 -43.04 -2.31
CA TYR A 397 -47.28 -41.87 -1.62
C TYR A 397 -47.41 -40.66 -2.55
N THR A 398 -48.07 -39.61 -2.08
CA THR A 398 -48.07 -38.28 -2.70
C THR A 398 -47.69 -37.23 -1.67
N VAL A 399 -47.06 -36.13 -2.10
CA VAL A 399 -46.71 -34.99 -1.25
C VAL A 399 -47.32 -33.70 -1.81
N LYS A 400 -47.84 -32.80 -0.96
CA LYS A 400 -48.48 -31.53 -1.38
C LYS A 400 -47.91 -30.31 -0.65
N GLU A 401 -47.95 -29.16 -1.33
CA GLU A 401 -47.46 -27.86 -0.86
C GLU A 401 -48.47 -27.15 0.08
N GLY A 402 -47.99 -26.30 0.98
CA GLY A 402 -48.77 -25.56 2.00
C GLY A 402 -48.55 -26.05 3.44
N SER A 403 -47.94 -27.23 3.58
CA SER A 403 -47.29 -27.87 4.74
C SER A 403 -46.83 -29.23 4.21
N THR A 404 -45.74 -29.85 4.68
CA THR A 404 -45.32 -31.16 4.14
C THR A 404 -46.33 -32.25 4.51
N VAL A 405 -47.31 -32.48 3.62
CA VAL A 405 -48.38 -33.46 3.78
C VAL A 405 -48.03 -34.68 2.93
N VAL A 406 -47.81 -35.82 3.58
CA VAL A 406 -47.56 -37.11 2.93
C VAL A 406 -48.80 -37.97 3.04
N THR A 407 -49.33 -38.41 1.90
CA THR A 407 -50.47 -39.33 1.81
C THR A 407 -50.01 -40.67 1.24
N LEU A 408 -50.12 -41.74 2.02
CA LEU A 408 -49.91 -43.11 1.55
C LEU A 408 -51.09 -43.52 0.66
N LYS A 409 -50.79 -44.02 -0.55
CA LYS A 409 -51.81 -44.40 -1.52
C LYS A 409 -52.58 -45.64 -1.05
N ALA A 410 -53.89 -45.67 -1.31
CA ALA A 410 -54.80 -46.72 -0.87
C ALA A 410 -54.35 -48.15 -1.24
N ASP A 411 -53.83 -48.33 -2.45
CA ASP A 411 -53.36 -49.65 -2.92
C ASP A 411 -52.14 -50.14 -2.14
N TYR A 412 -51.23 -49.24 -1.77
CA TYR A 412 -50.06 -49.60 -0.95
C TYR A 412 -50.47 -49.90 0.49
N VAL A 413 -51.37 -49.09 1.06
CA VAL A 413 -51.91 -49.29 2.41
C VAL A 413 -52.59 -50.66 2.55
N ALA A 414 -53.31 -51.13 1.53
CA ALA A 414 -53.94 -52.45 1.53
C ALA A 414 -52.95 -53.63 1.61
N THR A 415 -51.67 -53.42 1.29
CA THR A 415 -50.62 -54.45 1.36
C THR A 415 -49.95 -54.56 2.74
N LEU A 416 -50.22 -53.63 3.66
CA LEU A 416 -49.60 -53.61 4.98
C LEU A 416 -50.12 -54.76 5.86
N SER A 417 -49.19 -55.43 6.54
CA SER A 417 -49.50 -56.47 7.52
C SER A 417 -50.20 -55.92 8.75
N ALA A 418 -50.97 -56.75 9.46
CA ALA A 418 -51.50 -56.35 10.76
C ALA A 418 -50.36 -56.07 11.76
N GLY A 419 -50.46 -54.97 12.51
CA GLY A 419 -49.43 -54.53 13.43
C GLY A 419 -49.37 -53.01 13.62
N LYS A 420 -48.42 -52.58 14.45
CA LYS A 420 -48.10 -51.16 14.64
C LYS A 420 -47.00 -50.77 13.66
N HIS A 421 -47.27 -49.76 12.84
CA HIS A 421 -46.33 -49.23 11.86
C HIS A 421 -45.92 -47.80 12.22
N SER A 422 -44.74 -47.39 11.77
CA SER A 422 -44.20 -46.05 11.95
C SER A 422 -44.06 -45.35 10.60
N ILE A 423 -44.54 -44.11 10.50
CA ILE A 423 -44.34 -43.23 9.35
C ILE A 423 -43.36 -42.13 9.74
N GLY A 424 -42.35 -41.91 8.91
CA GLY A 424 -41.39 -40.82 9.04
C GLY A 424 -41.46 -39.90 7.82
N ILE A 425 -41.52 -38.59 8.04
CA ILE A 425 -41.38 -37.56 7.01
C ILE A 425 -40.01 -36.93 7.22
N VAL A 426 -39.06 -37.23 6.34
CA VAL A 426 -37.67 -36.78 6.43
C VAL A 426 -37.55 -35.41 5.79
N SER A 427 -37.03 -34.44 6.54
CA SER A 427 -36.67 -33.10 6.07
C SER A 427 -35.19 -32.82 6.35
N GLU A 428 -34.63 -31.74 5.79
CA GLU A 428 -33.22 -31.36 6.01
C GLU A 428 -32.85 -31.22 7.49
N SER A 429 -33.75 -30.69 8.33
CA SER A 429 -33.53 -30.48 9.77
C SER A 429 -33.83 -31.68 10.66
N GLY A 430 -34.29 -32.80 10.09
CA GLY A 430 -34.61 -34.01 10.86
C GLY A 430 -35.83 -34.77 10.34
N THR A 431 -36.26 -35.78 11.07
CA THR A 431 -37.39 -36.63 10.68
C THR A 431 -38.56 -36.47 11.65
N ALA A 432 -39.72 -36.08 11.12
CA ALA A 432 -40.97 -36.05 11.85
C ALA A 432 -41.60 -37.45 11.82
N SER A 433 -41.74 -38.11 12.97
CA SER A 433 -42.23 -39.50 13.02
C SER A 433 -43.48 -39.66 13.88
N THR A 434 -44.37 -40.58 13.49
CA THR A 434 -45.48 -41.04 14.33
C THR A 434 -45.85 -42.48 13.99
N THR A 435 -46.78 -43.06 14.74
CA THR A 435 -47.22 -44.45 14.54
C THR A 435 -48.70 -44.50 14.19
N PHE A 436 -49.06 -45.50 13.38
CA PHE A 436 -50.44 -45.86 13.05
C PHE A 436 -50.61 -47.39 13.17
N THR A 437 -51.85 -47.86 13.27
CA THR A 437 -52.15 -49.27 13.53
C THR A 437 -52.92 -49.90 12.38
N VAL A 438 -52.47 -51.07 11.93
CA VAL A 438 -53.20 -51.94 11.01
C VAL A 438 -53.79 -53.08 11.84
N ASN A 439 -55.10 -53.06 12.07
CA ASN A 439 -55.82 -54.06 12.84
C ASN A 439 -55.97 -55.35 12.01
N ALA A 440 -55.92 -56.52 12.67
CA ALA A 440 -56.19 -57.79 12.02
C ALA A 440 -57.63 -57.84 11.48
N LYS A 441 -57.81 -58.44 10.30
CA LYS A 441 -59.13 -58.73 9.75
C LYS A 441 -59.73 -59.88 10.57
N ALA A 442 -60.97 -59.74 11.04
CA ALA A 442 -61.64 -60.81 11.78
C ALA A 442 -61.75 -62.06 10.87
N GLU A 443 -61.31 -63.22 11.36
CA GLU A 443 -61.47 -64.51 10.70
C GLU A 443 -62.94 -64.96 10.79
N GLU A 444 -63.61 -65.14 9.65
CA GLU A 444 -64.88 -65.86 9.59
C GLU A 444 -64.59 -67.37 9.66
N ASN A 445 -64.77 -67.97 10.83
CA ASN A 445 -64.77 -69.43 11.00
C ASN A 445 -66.20 -69.96 11.03
N ALA A 446 -66.47 -70.93 10.16
CA ALA A 446 -67.73 -71.66 10.06
C ALA A 446 -67.89 -72.72 11.18
N ASN A 447 -69.14 -72.83 11.66
CA ASN A 447 -69.79 -73.94 12.38
C ASN A 447 -69.49 -74.25 13.86
N ASN A 448 -70.43 -73.75 14.69
CA ASN A 448 -71.50 -74.46 15.41
C ASN A 448 -71.36 -74.87 16.90
N ASP A 449 -72.32 -74.31 17.67
CA ASP A 449 -73.00 -74.80 18.89
C ASP A 449 -72.26 -74.93 20.24
N THR A 450 -72.43 -73.96 21.15
CA THR A 450 -73.54 -73.94 22.14
C THR A 450 -73.42 -72.79 23.16
N LYS A 451 -74.59 -72.17 23.46
CA LYS A 451 -74.94 -71.21 24.55
C LYS A 451 -74.87 -69.70 24.24
N SER A 452 -76.04 -69.15 23.90
CA SER A 452 -76.52 -67.75 24.09
C SER A 452 -76.11 -67.14 25.45
N PRO A 453 -75.98 -65.80 25.62
CA PRO A 453 -77.09 -64.87 25.35
C PRO A 453 -76.78 -63.40 24.91
N GLN A 454 -77.87 -62.71 24.56
CA GLN A 454 -78.18 -61.28 24.75
C GLN A 454 -77.53 -60.20 23.86
N THR A 455 -78.30 -59.77 22.85
CA THR A 455 -78.29 -58.38 22.37
C THR A 455 -79.01 -57.49 23.39
N GLY A 456 -78.27 -56.57 24.01
CA GLY A 456 -78.82 -55.51 24.86
C GLY A 456 -77.87 -54.32 24.86
N ASP A 457 -78.38 -53.17 24.43
CA ASP A 457 -77.68 -51.90 24.25
C ASP A 457 -76.74 -51.50 25.40
N SER A 458 -75.59 -50.94 25.04
CA SER A 458 -74.91 -49.95 25.89
C SER A 458 -74.47 -48.75 25.04
N SER A 459 -75.48 -48.00 24.59
CA SER A 459 -75.31 -46.60 24.28
C SER A 459 -74.76 -45.90 25.53
N ASN A 460 -73.60 -45.26 25.41
CA ASN A 460 -72.94 -44.57 26.50
C ASN A 460 -73.70 -43.25 26.78
N MET A 461 -74.88 -43.36 27.38
CA MET A 461 -75.82 -42.26 27.64
C MET A 461 -75.19 -41.18 28.54
N ALA A 462 -74.19 -41.56 29.35
CA ALA A 462 -73.37 -40.64 30.14
C ALA A 462 -72.47 -39.72 29.27
N LEU A 463 -71.97 -40.20 28.14
CA LEU A 463 -71.15 -39.41 27.20
C LEU A 463 -72.00 -38.32 26.53
N TRP A 464 -73.26 -38.65 26.19
CA TRP A 464 -74.21 -37.71 25.58
C TRP A 464 -74.74 -36.67 26.57
N ILE A 465 -74.94 -37.04 27.85
CA ILE A 465 -75.33 -36.10 28.90
C ILE A 465 -74.17 -35.14 29.24
N ALA A 466 -72.91 -35.61 29.24
CA ALA A 466 -71.74 -34.76 29.48
C ALA A 466 -71.52 -33.70 28.38
N LEU A 467 -71.75 -34.06 27.11
CA LEU A 467 -71.64 -33.14 25.97
C LEU A 467 -72.71 -32.04 25.99
N LEU A 468 -73.89 -32.30 26.55
CA LEU A 468 -75.00 -31.34 26.67
C LEU A 468 -74.68 -30.21 27.68
N PHE A 469 -73.86 -30.47 28.69
CA PHE A 469 -73.42 -29.45 29.65
C PHE A 469 -72.27 -28.56 29.15
N VAL A 470 -71.42 -29.07 28.24
CA VAL A 470 -70.31 -28.28 27.66
C VAL A 470 -70.82 -27.26 26.64
N SER A 471 -71.95 -27.53 25.96
CA SER A 471 -72.60 -26.56 25.06
C SER A 471 -73.44 -25.49 25.77
N GLY A 472 -73.72 -25.63 27.07
CA GLY A 472 -74.53 -24.69 27.85
C GLY A 472 -73.74 -23.60 28.59
N ALA A 473 -72.45 -23.83 28.90
CA ALA A 473 -71.65 -22.90 29.70
C ALA A 473 -70.98 -21.77 28.89
N GLY A 474 -70.87 -21.91 27.55
CA GLY A 474 -70.31 -20.87 26.68
C GLY A 474 -71.26 -19.71 26.36
N VAL A 475 -72.57 -19.91 26.51
CA VAL A 475 -73.60 -18.92 26.11
C VAL A 475 -73.98 -17.96 27.25
N ILE A 476 -73.49 -18.20 28.48
CA ILE A 476 -73.71 -17.30 29.63
C ILE A 476 -72.51 -16.36 29.87
N GLY A 477 -71.32 -16.69 29.35
CA GLY A 477 -70.11 -15.87 29.50
C GLY A 477 -70.04 -14.62 28.61
N THR A 478 -70.71 -14.61 27.45
CA THR A 478 -70.65 -13.49 26.49
C THR A 478 -71.70 -12.40 26.74
N THR A 479 -72.71 -12.65 27.59
CA THR A 479 -73.79 -11.68 27.87
C THR A 479 -73.52 -10.82 29.11
N VAL A 480 -72.52 -11.16 29.94
CA VAL A 480 -72.14 -10.40 31.15
C VAL A 480 -70.93 -9.48 30.95
N TYR A 481 -70.11 -9.67 29.90
CA TYR A 481 -68.97 -8.78 29.62
C TYR A 481 -69.34 -7.55 28.75
N GLY A 482 -70.50 -7.56 28.08
CA GLY A 482 -70.95 -6.47 27.19
C GLY A 482 -71.61 -5.26 27.88
N LYS A 483 -71.81 -5.26 29.20
CA LYS A 483 -72.52 -4.18 29.93
C LYS A 483 -71.67 -3.40 30.93
N LYS A 484 -70.34 -3.54 30.94
CA LYS A 484 -69.44 -2.78 31.86
C LYS A 484 -68.20 -2.20 31.16
N LYS A 485 -68.41 -1.38 30.13
CA LYS A 485 -67.47 -0.29 29.76
C LYS A 485 -68.11 0.75 28.81
N ARG A 486 -69.27 1.25 29.22
CA ARG A 486 -69.75 2.61 28.90
C ARG A 486 -70.22 3.22 30.22
N ALA A 487 -69.32 3.90 30.92
CA ALA A 487 -69.56 5.01 31.85
C ALA A 487 -68.30 5.28 32.68
N LYS A 488 -67.85 6.53 32.61
CA LYS A 488 -66.68 7.18 33.22
C LYS A 488 -65.33 6.87 32.59
#